data_AF-A0A644T4V1-F1
#
_entry.id   AF-A0A644T4V1-F1
#
_cell.length_a   1.000
_cell.length_b   1.000
_cell.length_c   1.000
_cell.angle_alpha   90.00
_cell.angle_beta   90.00
_cell.angle_gamma   90.00
#
_symmetry.space_group_name_H-M   'P 1'
#
loop_
_entity.id
_entity.type
_entity.pdbx_description
1 polymer ?
#
loop_
_entity_poly.entity_id
_entity_poly.type
_entity_poly.pdbx_seq_one_letter_code
_entity_poly.pdbx_strand_id
1 'polypeptide(L)'
;MKNNIIKKVFQMDEHIVEAMGRSKVTIKDGKVIKVENPKVEYCPLFHKHRGIERLDKESIRKNMEFRIADFGMCSKNREVKMKDFLSFGISETISTLLNQNIIDSAIMVCEGCGTVIVETGEMAQGIGGRVSGLSKTSPIPEVVKKVGEKNVLDPETALIDQIEGIKLAKSQGNKNIAVTIANPNDGEAIRKLENYYKKNNEDINIYIFSVHNTGIEREGCEKLFEYCDVITACASKDIRDIGDKTSIKKVGESIPIYAATDKGKYFLELRLNDIGGMKPKKNPKSPKPLI
;
A
#
# COMPACT_ATOMS: atom_id res chain seq x y z
N MET A 1 32.49 -21.92 -31.22
CA MET A 1 32.83 -21.26 -29.95
C MET A 1 33.06 -19.77 -30.21
N LYS A 2 32.02 -18.95 -30.04
CA LYS A 2 32.11 -17.49 -30.10
C LYS A 2 31.24 -16.92 -28.97
N ASN A 3 31.92 -16.55 -27.89
CA ASN A 3 31.64 -15.44 -26.99
C ASN A 3 30.17 -14.97 -26.90
N ASN A 4 29.34 -15.74 -26.19
CA ASN A 4 28.25 -15.15 -25.41
C ASN A 4 28.87 -14.60 -24.12
N ILE A 5 29.49 -13.42 -24.24
CA ILE A 5 29.72 -12.55 -23.09
C ILE A 5 28.33 -12.12 -22.67
N ILE A 6 27.75 -12.90 -21.76
CA ILE A 6 26.54 -12.56 -21.01
C ILE A 6 26.83 -11.17 -20.44
N LYS A 7 26.16 -10.14 -20.98
CA LYS A 7 25.93 -8.90 -20.26
C LYS A 7 25.16 -9.28 -19.00
N LYS A 8 25.89 -9.71 -17.97
CA LYS A 8 25.41 -9.72 -16.60
C LYS A 8 25.41 -8.25 -16.23
N VAL A 9 24.40 -7.53 -16.70
CA VAL A 9 24.07 -6.23 -16.11
C VAL A 9 23.88 -6.58 -14.64
N PHE A 10 24.80 -6.11 -13.79
CA PHE A 10 24.59 -6.15 -12.36
C PHE A 10 23.34 -5.29 -12.13
N GLN A 11 22.18 -5.93 -12.15
CA GLN A 11 20.95 -5.28 -11.79
C GLN A 11 21.11 -4.96 -10.31
N MET A 12 21.35 -3.68 -10.01
CA MET A 12 21.53 -3.24 -8.65
C MET A 12 20.22 -3.49 -7.91
N ASP A 13 20.23 -4.47 -7.00
CA ASP A 13 19.22 -4.66 -5.96
C ASP A 13 19.22 -3.39 -5.10
N GLU A 14 18.29 -2.49 -5.42
CA GLU A 14 18.07 -1.25 -4.71
C GLU A 14 16.58 -1.00 -4.55
N HIS A 15 16.20 -0.76 -3.29
CA HIS A 15 14.85 -0.42 -2.88
C HIS A 15 14.86 0.84 -2.04
N ILE A 16 13.94 1.76 -2.34
CA ILE A 16 13.75 2.99 -1.57
C ILE A 16 12.36 2.97 -0.96
N VAL A 17 12.33 2.95 0.37
CA VAL A 17 11.11 2.82 1.16
C VAL A 17 10.93 4.07 2.01
N GLU A 18 9.74 4.63 1.99
CA GLU A 18 9.26 5.61 2.96
C GLU A 18 8.68 4.84 4.16
N ALA A 19 9.55 4.60 5.15
CA ALA A 19 9.31 3.79 6.32
C ALA A 19 8.53 4.56 7.41
N MET A 20 8.65 4.08 8.66
CA MET A 20 8.02 4.69 9.81
C MET A 20 8.36 6.19 9.90
N GLY A 21 7.37 6.99 10.26
CA GLY A 21 7.52 8.42 10.45
C GLY A 21 8.00 9.20 9.22
N ARG A 22 7.69 8.69 8.03
CA ARG A 22 8.08 9.29 6.75
C ARG A 22 9.60 9.37 6.54
N SER A 23 10.34 8.46 7.17
CA SER A 23 11.79 8.34 6.97
C SER A 23 12.08 7.60 5.68
N LYS A 24 12.93 8.17 4.82
CA LYS A 24 13.45 7.49 3.63
C LYS A 24 14.52 6.49 4.05
N VAL A 25 14.35 5.25 3.63
CA VAL A 25 15.25 4.13 3.87
C VAL A 25 15.71 3.56 2.54
N THR A 26 17.03 3.39 2.38
CA THR A 26 17.62 2.70 1.22
C THR A 26 18.07 1.32 1.65
N ILE A 27 17.55 0.30 0.96
CA ILE A 27 17.92 -1.10 1.14
C ILE A 27 18.62 -1.57 -0.14
N LYS A 28 19.76 -2.25 0.01
CA LYS A 28 20.47 -2.90 -1.09
C LYS A 28 20.88 -4.30 -0.70
N ASP A 29 20.65 -5.27 -1.57
CA ASP A 29 21.00 -6.67 -1.35
C ASP A 29 20.43 -7.19 -0.01
N GLY A 30 19.20 -6.81 0.31
CA GLY A 30 18.55 -7.13 1.59
C GLY A 30 19.22 -6.50 2.83
N LYS A 31 19.99 -5.41 2.70
CA LYS A 31 20.64 -4.71 3.83
C LYS A 31 20.26 -3.24 3.89
N VAL A 32 20.00 -2.73 5.09
CA VAL A 32 19.70 -1.30 5.31
C VAL A 32 20.99 -0.48 5.18
N ILE A 33 21.10 0.29 4.11
CA ILE A 33 22.29 1.12 3.84
C ILE A 33 22.13 2.51 4.45
N LYS A 34 20.97 3.14 4.27
CA LYS A 34 20.72 4.52 4.72
C LYS A 34 19.35 4.63 5.38
N VAL A 35 19.29 5.42 6.44
CA VAL A 35 18.05 5.84 7.11
C VAL A 35 18.11 7.35 7.31
N GLU A 36 17.10 8.07 6.83
CA GLU A 36 16.96 9.51 7.02
C GLU A 36 16.22 9.83 8.33
N ASN A 37 16.30 11.09 8.78
CA ASN A 37 15.57 11.48 10.00
C ASN A 37 14.06 11.37 9.74
N PRO A 38 13.28 10.79 10.69
CA PRO A 38 11.83 10.82 10.57
C PRO A 38 11.30 12.24 10.74
N LYS A 39 10.16 12.51 10.11
CA LYS A 39 9.36 13.73 10.32
C LYS A 39 8.29 13.58 11.40
N VAL A 40 7.97 12.33 11.74
CA VAL A 40 7.03 11.97 12.82
C VAL A 40 7.80 11.19 13.87
N GLU A 41 7.74 11.63 15.13
CA GLU A 41 8.48 11.07 16.25
C GLU A 41 7.74 9.97 17.00
N TYR A 42 6.42 9.88 16.83
CA TYR A 42 5.61 8.88 17.52
C TYR A 42 4.55 8.31 16.60
N CYS A 43 4.38 6.98 16.62
CA CYS A 43 3.26 6.31 15.95
C CYS A 43 2.64 5.26 16.88
N PRO A 44 1.33 5.35 17.19
CA PRO A 44 0.65 4.44 18.10
C PRO A 44 0.63 2.99 17.60
N LEU A 45 0.69 2.78 16.27
CA LEU A 45 0.76 1.44 15.68
C LEU A 45 2.11 0.78 15.98
N PHE A 46 3.21 1.50 15.78
CA PHE A 46 4.55 0.97 16.06
C PHE A 46 4.83 0.85 17.55
N HIS A 47 4.31 1.75 18.38
CA HIS A 47 4.35 1.56 19.82
C HIS A 47 3.64 0.26 20.22
N LYS A 48 2.37 0.09 19.84
CA LYS A 48 1.58 -1.09 20.24
C LYS A 48 2.20 -2.42 19.78
N HIS A 49 2.65 -2.49 18.53
CA HIS A 49 3.06 -3.76 17.92
C HIS A 49 4.57 -4.04 17.96
N ARG A 50 5.39 -3.02 18.24
CA ARG A 50 6.86 -3.13 18.22
C ARG A 50 7.53 -2.55 19.47
N GLY A 51 6.78 -2.00 20.41
CA GLY A 51 7.33 -1.36 21.61
C GLY A 51 8.12 -0.07 21.32
N ILE A 52 7.94 0.52 20.14
CA ILE A 52 8.71 1.70 19.73
C ILE A 52 8.04 2.96 20.25
N GLU A 53 8.56 3.51 21.34
CA GLU A 53 8.03 4.72 21.98
C GLU A 53 8.44 6.02 21.28
N ARG A 54 9.58 6.03 20.59
CA ARG A 54 10.06 7.15 19.80
C ARG A 54 10.66 6.65 18.48
N LEU A 55 10.33 7.36 17.40
CA LEU A 55 10.87 7.14 16.06
C LEU A 55 12.11 8.02 15.88
N ASP A 56 13.22 7.36 15.59
CA ASP A 56 14.52 7.93 15.23
C ASP A 56 15.22 7.00 14.22
N LYS A 57 16.40 7.40 13.74
CA LYS A 57 17.15 6.61 12.74
C LYS A 57 17.44 5.19 13.22
N GLU A 58 17.71 4.99 14.50
CA GLU A 58 18.14 3.70 15.03
C GLU A 58 16.95 2.74 15.19
N SER A 59 15.85 3.21 15.80
CA SER A 59 14.60 2.45 15.92
C SER A 59 14.01 2.10 14.54
N ILE A 60 14.11 3.01 13.56
CA ILE A 60 13.72 2.73 12.17
C ILE A 60 14.62 1.68 11.54
N ARG A 61 15.95 1.82 11.64
CA ARG A 61 16.90 0.82 11.13
C ARG A 61 16.61 -0.57 11.69
N LYS A 62 16.52 -0.68 13.03
CA LYS A 62 16.22 -1.93 13.74
C LYS A 62 14.89 -2.53 13.27
N ASN A 63 13.86 -1.70 13.07
CA ASN A 63 12.57 -2.18 12.59
C ASN A 63 12.65 -2.70 11.15
N MET A 64 13.39 -2.03 10.26
CA MET A 64 13.55 -2.47 8.88
C MET A 64 14.37 -3.76 8.79
N GLU A 65 15.48 -3.86 9.54
CA GLU A 65 16.28 -5.08 9.66
C GLU A 65 15.45 -6.24 10.22
N PHE A 66 14.59 -5.98 11.21
CA PHE A 66 13.63 -6.97 11.71
C PHE A 66 12.68 -7.45 10.59
N ARG A 67 12.11 -6.55 9.78
CA ARG A 67 11.19 -6.96 8.68
C ARG A 67 11.88 -7.77 7.60
N ILE A 68 13.12 -7.41 7.26
CA ILE A 68 13.97 -8.17 6.33
C ILE A 68 14.20 -9.58 6.90
N ALA A 69 14.57 -9.70 8.17
CA ALA A 69 14.82 -10.99 8.81
C ALA A 69 13.54 -11.84 8.97
N ASP A 70 12.41 -11.20 9.29
CA ASP A 70 11.17 -11.87 9.67
C ASP A 70 10.35 -12.38 8.49
N PHE A 71 10.19 -11.59 7.42
CA PHE A 71 9.40 -12.00 6.25
C PHE A 71 10.11 -11.77 4.91
N GLY A 72 11.42 -11.51 4.95
CA GLY A 72 12.23 -11.40 3.73
C GLY A 72 11.99 -10.12 2.92
N MET A 73 11.52 -9.03 3.53
CA MET A 73 11.33 -7.74 2.85
C MET A 73 12.57 -7.36 2.02
N CYS A 74 12.38 -6.93 0.77
CA CYS A 74 13.47 -6.55 -0.14
C CYS A 74 14.54 -7.65 -0.33
N SER A 75 14.13 -8.92 -0.40
CA SER A 75 15.05 -10.05 -0.61
C SER A 75 14.35 -11.22 -1.31
N LYS A 76 15.13 -12.18 -1.83
CA LYS A 76 14.62 -13.43 -2.42
C LYS A 76 13.76 -14.28 -1.45
N ASN A 77 13.94 -14.09 -0.15
CA ASN A 77 13.20 -14.82 0.88
C ASN A 77 11.80 -14.25 1.15
N ARG A 78 11.38 -13.22 0.41
CA ARG A 78 10.10 -12.54 0.61
C ARG A 78 8.89 -13.49 0.71
N GLU A 79 8.12 -13.37 1.79
CA GLU A 79 6.84 -14.06 1.97
C GLU A 79 5.69 -13.27 1.37
N VAL A 80 5.22 -13.60 0.17
CA VAL A 80 4.16 -12.80 -0.50
C VAL A 80 2.74 -13.11 -0.02
N LYS A 81 2.55 -14.12 0.84
CA LYS A 81 1.27 -14.53 1.41
C LYS A 81 1.36 -14.55 2.93
N MET A 82 0.46 -13.86 3.61
CA MET A 82 0.42 -13.77 5.07
C MET A 82 -1.02 -13.70 5.59
N LYS A 83 -1.21 -13.92 6.88
CA LYS A 83 -2.48 -13.62 7.57
C LYS A 83 -2.54 -12.16 7.99
N ASP A 84 -3.74 -11.71 8.35
CA ASP A 84 -3.98 -10.37 8.88
C ASP A 84 -3.02 -10.03 10.01
N PHE A 85 -2.32 -8.89 9.85
CA PHE A 85 -1.44 -8.37 10.88
C PHE A 85 -2.18 -7.42 11.83
N LEU A 86 -3.08 -6.60 11.27
CA LEU A 86 -3.93 -5.70 12.04
C LEU A 86 -5.38 -6.18 11.98
N SER A 87 -6.19 -5.71 12.93
CA SER A 87 -7.64 -5.91 12.85
C SER A 87 -8.28 -5.07 11.75
N PHE A 88 -7.71 -3.90 11.42
CA PHE A 88 -8.32 -2.97 10.48
C PHE A 88 -7.26 -2.12 9.78
N GLY A 89 -7.37 -1.99 8.46
CA GLY A 89 -6.39 -1.37 7.57
C GLY A 89 -6.85 -1.45 6.12
N ILE A 90 -6.08 -0.83 5.21
CA ILE A 90 -6.39 -0.85 3.77
C ILE A 90 -6.23 -2.26 3.21
N SER A 91 -5.08 -2.90 3.46
CA SER A 91 -4.81 -4.30 3.09
C SER A 91 -5.84 -5.26 3.66
N GLU A 92 -6.22 -5.07 4.92
CA GLU A 92 -7.24 -5.87 5.62
C GLU A 92 -8.61 -5.72 4.97
N THR A 93 -8.96 -4.49 4.57
CA THR A 93 -10.19 -4.22 3.83
C THR A 93 -10.14 -4.91 2.46
N ILE A 94 -9.08 -4.72 1.68
CA ILE A 94 -8.89 -5.38 0.38
C ILE A 94 -8.92 -6.91 0.52
N SER A 95 -8.29 -7.47 1.55
CA SER A 95 -8.31 -8.90 1.85
C SER A 95 -9.73 -9.41 2.06
N THR A 96 -10.55 -8.66 2.82
CA THR A 96 -11.97 -8.98 3.02
C THR A 96 -12.73 -8.94 1.69
N LEU A 97 -12.49 -7.92 0.86
CA LEU A 97 -13.18 -7.78 -0.43
C LEU A 97 -12.83 -8.92 -1.40
N LEU A 98 -11.56 -9.33 -1.45
CA LEU A 98 -11.11 -10.48 -2.26
C LEU A 98 -11.73 -11.78 -1.74
N ASN A 99 -11.67 -12.03 -0.43
CA ASN A 99 -12.17 -13.27 0.16
C ASN A 99 -13.70 -13.41 0.03
N GLN A 100 -14.42 -12.30 -0.02
CA GLN A 100 -15.88 -12.25 -0.22
C GLN A 100 -16.30 -12.09 -1.68
N ASN A 101 -15.35 -12.13 -2.63
CA ASN A 101 -15.59 -11.95 -4.07
C ASN A 101 -16.33 -10.64 -4.43
N ILE A 102 -16.07 -9.57 -3.68
CA ILE A 102 -16.60 -8.23 -3.96
C ILE A 102 -15.76 -7.52 -5.03
N ILE A 103 -14.46 -7.86 -5.09
CA ILE A 103 -13.52 -7.45 -6.12
C ILE A 103 -12.83 -8.68 -6.68
N ASP A 104 -12.42 -8.60 -7.95
CA ASP A 104 -11.75 -9.69 -8.66
C ASP A 104 -10.24 -9.67 -8.37
N SER A 105 -9.66 -8.47 -8.29
CA SER A 105 -8.25 -8.26 -8.01
C SER A 105 -7.96 -6.90 -7.38
N ALA A 106 -6.75 -6.76 -6.85
CA ALA A 106 -6.20 -5.49 -6.39
C ALA A 106 -4.86 -5.18 -7.05
N ILE A 107 -4.71 -3.94 -7.53
CA ILE A 107 -3.44 -3.40 -8.02
C ILE A 107 -2.68 -2.81 -6.84
N MET A 108 -1.56 -3.44 -6.49
CA MET A 108 -0.73 -3.09 -5.34
C MET A 108 0.74 -2.97 -5.76
N VAL A 109 1.60 -2.55 -4.83
CA VAL A 109 3.03 -2.40 -5.06
C VAL A 109 3.79 -3.38 -4.16
N CYS A 110 4.68 -4.17 -4.75
CA CYS A 110 5.51 -5.14 -4.06
C CYS A 110 7.00 -4.94 -4.37
N GLU A 111 7.82 -4.86 -3.33
CA GLU A 111 9.26 -4.80 -3.48
C GLU A 111 9.80 -6.08 -4.13
N GLY A 112 10.67 -5.92 -5.13
CA GLY A 112 11.09 -7.00 -6.01
C GLY A 112 10.21 -7.19 -7.25
N CYS A 113 9.06 -6.50 -7.37
CA CYS A 113 8.14 -6.67 -8.51
C CYS A 113 7.59 -5.36 -9.09
N GLY A 114 7.53 -4.28 -8.32
CA GLY A 114 6.85 -3.05 -8.76
C GLY A 114 5.33 -3.19 -8.63
N THR A 115 4.59 -2.81 -9.67
CA THR A 115 3.14 -3.01 -9.73
C THR A 115 2.79 -4.49 -9.90
N VAL A 116 1.87 -4.96 -9.07
CA VAL A 116 1.40 -6.35 -9.09
C VAL A 116 -0.12 -6.44 -9.01
N ILE A 117 -0.67 -7.47 -9.65
CA ILE A 117 -2.07 -7.90 -9.54
C ILE A 117 -2.18 -8.91 -8.40
N VAL A 118 -3.08 -8.64 -7.47
CA VAL A 118 -3.31 -9.43 -6.27
C VAL A 118 -4.70 -10.04 -6.34
N GLU A 119 -4.76 -11.37 -6.34
CA GLU A 119 -6.01 -12.13 -6.55
C GLU A 119 -6.52 -12.81 -5.27
N THR A 120 -5.78 -12.74 -4.15
CA THR A 120 -6.16 -13.41 -2.88
C THR A 120 -5.93 -12.53 -1.67
N GLY A 121 -6.75 -12.69 -0.62
CA GLY A 121 -6.62 -11.91 0.60
C GLY A 121 -5.29 -12.13 1.32
N GLU A 122 -4.77 -13.37 1.32
CA GLU A 122 -3.43 -13.65 1.88
C GLU A 122 -2.32 -12.90 1.15
N MET A 123 -2.43 -12.76 -0.18
CA MET A 123 -1.47 -11.95 -0.95
C MET A 123 -1.61 -10.46 -0.65
N ALA A 124 -2.84 -9.95 -0.51
CA ALA A 124 -3.07 -8.56 -0.11
C ALA A 124 -2.43 -8.25 1.25
N GLN A 125 -2.50 -9.20 2.20
CA GLN A 125 -1.83 -9.08 3.49
C GLN A 125 -0.32 -9.19 3.39
N GLY A 126 0.18 -10.19 2.65
CA GLY A 126 1.62 -10.38 2.47
C GLY A 126 2.27 -9.17 1.83
N ILE A 127 1.63 -8.57 0.82
CA ILE A 127 2.14 -7.43 0.07
C ILE A 127 1.89 -6.11 0.81
N GLY A 128 0.69 -5.87 1.35
CA GLY A 128 0.32 -4.56 1.92
C GLY A 128 0.37 -4.45 3.45
N GLY A 129 0.13 -5.54 4.18
CA GLY A 129 -0.19 -5.49 5.62
C GLY A 129 0.94 -5.00 6.52
N ARG A 130 2.20 -5.18 6.08
CA ARG A 130 3.40 -4.82 6.88
C ARG A 130 4.39 -3.97 6.09
N VAL A 131 4.02 -3.54 4.89
CA VAL A 131 4.90 -2.83 3.98
C VAL A 131 4.74 -1.31 4.14
N SER A 132 5.86 -0.63 3.93
CA SER A 132 6.00 0.81 3.98
C SER A 132 5.97 1.39 2.56
N GLY A 133 5.85 2.70 2.38
CA GLY A 133 5.64 3.27 1.05
C GLY A 133 6.82 2.97 0.13
N LEU A 134 6.61 2.34 -1.02
CA LEU A 134 7.70 1.99 -1.93
C LEU A 134 7.81 3.06 -3.02
N SER A 135 8.93 3.78 -3.06
CA SER A 135 9.18 4.82 -4.08
C SER A 135 10.11 4.36 -5.19
N LYS A 136 10.92 3.34 -4.93
CA LYS A 136 11.77 2.70 -5.94
C LYS A 136 11.98 1.23 -5.56
N THR A 137 12.03 0.38 -6.57
CA THR A 137 12.43 -1.02 -6.43
C THR A 137 13.17 -1.47 -7.68
N SER A 138 13.83 -2.61 -7.57
CA SER A 138 14.39 -3.38 -8.68
C SER A 138 13.77 -4.78 -8.65
N PRO A 139 13.80 -5.53 -9.77
CA PRO A 139 13.30 -6.89 -9.80
C PRO A 139 14.10 -7.83 -8.92
N ILE A 140 13.39 -8.70 -8.21
CA ILE A 140 13.96 -9.88 -7.56
C ILE A 140 13.27 -11.10 -8.19
N PRO A 141 13.95 -11.87 -9.06
CA PRO A 141 13.34 -12.96 -9.82
C PRO A 141 12.58 -13.98 -8.97
N GLU A 142 13.07 -14.28 -7.77
CA GLU A 142 12.40 -15.20 -6.85
C GLU A 142 11.06 -14.64 -6.33
N VAL A 143 10.95 -13.32 -6.16
CA VAL A 143 9.71 -12.66 -5.74
C VAL A 143 8.74 -12.58 -6.91
N VAL A 144 9.23 -12.21 -8.10
CA VAL A 144 8.43 -12.25 -9.34
C VAL A 144 7.82 -13.63 -9.54
N LYS A 145 8.60 -14.70 -9.39
CA LYS A 145 8.10 -16.08 -9.50
C LYS A 145 7.05 -16.42 -8.44
N LYS A 146 7.20 -15.92 -7.21
CA LYS A 146 6.23 -16.14 -6.12
C LYS A 146 4.92 -15.39 -6.35
N VAL A 147 4.97 -14.18 -6.90
CA VAL A 147 3.77 -13.41 -7.30
C VAL A 147 3.12 -14.03 -8.54
N GLY A 148 3.94 -14.58 -9.43
CA GLY A 148 3.56 -15.09 -10.74
C GLY A 148 3.81 -14.03 -11.82
N GLU A 149 4.61 -14.37 -12.83
CA GLU A 149 5.06 -13.43 -13.88
C GLU A 149 3.90 -12.72 -14.58
N LYS A 150 2.79 -13.42 -14.86
CA LYS A 150 1.58 -12.82 -15.46
C LYS A 150 0.95 -11.74 -14.58
N ASN A 151 1.20 -11.75 -13.28
CA ASN A 151 0.62 -10.84 -12.30
C ASN A 151 1.58 -9.70 -11.95
N VAL A 152 2.74 -9.59 -12.61
CA VAL A 152 3.71 -8.51 -12.44
C VAL A 152 3.68 -7.64 -13.69
N LEU A 153 3.54 -6.32 -13.53
CA LEU A 153 3.41 -5.39 -14.65
C LEU A 153 4.64 -5.44 -15.57
N ASP A 154 5.82 -5.33 -14.98
CA ASP A 154 7.10 -5.36 -15.68
C ASP A 154 8.11 -6.16 -14.85
N PRO A 155 8.24 -7.48 -15.10
CA PRO A 155 9.21 -8.33 -14.42
C PRO A 155 10.68 -7.93 -14.60
N GLU A 156 11.01 -7.16 -15.65
CA GLU A 156 12.38 -6.80 -16.01
C GLU A 156 12.84 -5.51 -15.35
N THR A 157 11.92 -4.59 -15.06
CA THR A 157 12.25 -3.28 -14.48
C THR A 157 11.63 -3.04 -13.10
N ALA A 158 10.62 -3.83 -12.72
CA ALA A 158 9.82 -3.63 -11.52
C ALA A 158 9.14 -2.24 -11.49
N LEU A 159 8.58 -1.84 -12.64
CA LEU A 159 7.88 -0.57 -12.82
C LEU A 159 6.73 -0.42 -11.82
N ILE A 160 6.66 0.75 -11.20
CA ILE A 160 5.51 1.18 -10.37
C ILE A 160 4.66 2.11 -11.23
N ASP A 161 3.57 1.58 -11.76
CA ASP A 161 2.54 2.29 -12.50
C ASP A 161 1.16 1.64 -12.26
N GLN A 162 0.27 2.35 -11.61
CA GLN A 162 -1.06 1.85 -11.22
C GLN A 162 -2.03 1.82 -12.41
N ILE A 163 -1.87 2.74 -13.37
CA ILE A 163 -2.72 2.84 -14.56
C ILE A 163 -2.46 1.64 -15.48
N GLU A 164 -1.18 1.34 -15.73
CA GLU A 164 -0.81 0.17 -16.52
C GLU A 164 -1.13 -1.15 -15.79
N GLY A 165 -1.03 -1.16 -14.45
CA GLY A 165 -1.53 -2.29 -13.64
C GLY A 165 -3.02 -2.57 -13.83
N ILE A 166 -3.85 -1.52 -13.84
CA ILE A 166 -5.30 -1.65 -14.12
C ILE A 166 -5.54 -2.19 -15.53
N LYS A 167 -4.82 -1.67 -16.53
CA LYS A 167 -4.93 -2.14 -17.92
C LYS A 167 -4.56 -3.62 -18.05
N LEU A 168 -3.51 -4.06 -17.36
CA LEU A 168 -3.11 -5.47 -17.32
C LEU A 168 -4.17 -6.34 -16.65
N ALA A 169 -4.71 -5.95 -15.49
CA ALA A 169 -5.76 -6.72 -14.84
C ALA A 169 -7.03 -6.82 -15.71
N LYS A 170 -7.41 -5.72 -16.36
CA LYS A 170 -8.52 -5.70 -17.31
C LYS A 170 -8.27 -6.63 -18.51
N SER A 171 -7.07 -6.66 -19.07
CA SER A 171 -6.76 -7.56 -20.20
C SER A 171 -6.82 -9.04 -19.81
N GLN A 172 -6.69 -9.34 -18.51
CA GLN A 172 -6.89 -10.66 -17.92
C GLN A 172 -8.36 -10.95 -17.56
N GLY A 173 -9.29 -10.03 -17.85
CA GLY A 173 -10.72 -10.22 -17.63
C GLY A 173 -11.26 -9.73 -16.29
N ASN A 174 -10.43 -9.06 -15.47
CA ASN A 174 -10.90 -8.46 -14.22
C ASN A 174 -11.80 -7.25 -14.49
N LYS A 175 -12.89 -7.14 -13.72
CA LYS A 175 -13.91 -6.09 -13.85
C LYS A 175 -14.00 -5.21 -12.61
N ASN A 176 -13.99 -5.80 -11.43
CA ASN A 176 -14.05 -5.10 -10.16
C ASN A 176 -12.65 -5.03 -9.57
N ILE A 177 -11.96 -3.91 -9.78
CA ILE A 177 -10.53 -3.77 -9.48
C ILE A 177 -10.34 -2.78 -8.34
N ALA A 178 -9.75 -3.21 -7.24
CA ALA A 178 -9.21 -2.28 -6.26
C ALA A 178 -7.82 -1.79 -6.71
N VAL A 179 -7.45 -0.57 -6.35
CA VAL A 179 -6.11 -0.03 -6.61
C VAL A 179 -5.65 0.79 -5.43
N THR A 180 -4.42 0.56 -4.97
CA THR A 180 -3.79 1.40 -3.95
C THR A 180 -2.96 2.49 -4.60
N ILE A 181 -3.16 3.75 -4.19
CA ILE A 181 -2.37 4.90 -4.66
C ILE A 181 -1.71 5.64 -3.49
N ALA A 182 -0.52 6.18 -3.73
CA ALA A 182 0.19 7.06 -2.80
C ALA A 182 0.40 8.48 -3.35
N ASN A 183 0.15 8.69 -4.65
CA ASN A 183 0.20 9.99 -5.30
C ASN A 183 -1.24 10.47 -5.60
N PRO A 184 -1.66 11.64 -5.10
CA PRO A 184 -3.00 12.17 -5.35
C PRO A 184 -3.37 12.31 -6.83
N ASN A 185 -2.40 12.60 -7.69
CA ASN A 185 -2.67 12.78 -9.12
C ASN A 185 -3.10 11.49 -9.83
N ASP A 186 -2.75 10.32 -9.26
CA ASP A 186 -3.18 9.03 -9.82
C ASP A 186 -4.69 8.87 -9.72
N GLY A 187 -5.33 9.43 -8.68
CA GLY A 187 -6.78 9.34 -8.47
C GLY A 187 -7.57 9.93 -9.63
N GLU A 188 -7.24 11.16 -10.05
CA GLU A 188 -7.88 11.82 -11.18
C GLU A 188 -7.66 11.04 -12.49
N ALA A 189 -6.42 10.60 -12.73
CA ALA A 189 -6.07 9.85 -13.93
C ALA A 189 -6.82 8.51 -14.02
N ILE A 190 -6.95 7.81 -12.90
CA ILE A 190 -7.71 6.55 -12.80
C ILE A 190 -9.21 6.79 -13.04
N ARG A 191 -9.80 7.87 -12.51
CA ARG A 191 -11.20 8.21 -12.80
C ARG A 191 -11.42 8.56 -14.28
N LYS A 192 -10.47 9.25 -14.92
CA LYS A 192 -10.51 9.48 -16.38
C LYS A 192 -10.46 8.16 -17.15
N LEU A 193 -9.61 7.22 -16.75
CA LEU A 193 -9.52 5.89 -17.35
C LEU A 193 -10.83 5.09 -17.16
N GLU A 194 -11.38 5.05 -15.96
CA GLU A 194 -12.64 4.38 -15.65
C GLU A 194 -13.80 4.93 -16.51
N ASN A 195 -13.89 6.27 -16.61
CA ASN A 195 -14.89 6.94 -17.44
C ASN A 195 -14.72 6.64 -18.92
N TYR A 196 -13.48 6.54 -19.41
CA TYR A 196 -13.20 6.12 -20.78
C TYR A 196 -13.73 4.70 -21.03
N TYR A 197 -13.46 3.75 -20.15
CA TYR A 197 -13.98 2.38 -20.29
C TYR A 197 -15.51 2.33 -20.27
N LYS A 198 -16.15 3.02 -19.31
CA LYS A 198 -17.61 3.08 -19.22
C LYS A 198 -18.27 3.67 -20.48
N LYS A 199 -17.67 4.70 -21.08
CA LYS A 199 -18.14 5.27 -22.36
C LYS A 199 -18.02 4.32 -23.55
N ASN A 200 -17.13 3.33 -23.48
CA ASN A 200 -16.98 2.28 -24.48
C ASN A 200 -17.80 1.02 -24.14
N ASN A 201 -18.80 1.15 -23.24
CA ASN A 201 -19.66 0.06 -22.77
C ASN A 201 -18.90 -1.10 -22.13
N GLU A 202 -17.74 -0.81 -21.53
CA GLU A 202 -16.97 -1.80 -20.81
C GLU A 202 -17.41 -1.84 -19.35
N ASP A 203 -17.80 -3.02 -18.90
CA ASP A 203 -18.25 -3.29 -17.53
C ASP A 203 -17.03 -3.40 -16.60
N ILE A 204 -16.51 -2.25 -16.18
CA ILE A 204 -15.38 -2.13 -15.26
C ILE A 204 -15.67 -1.12 -14.15
N ASN A 205 -15.32 -1.50 -12.93
CA ASN A 205 -15.41 -0.69 -11.73
C ASN A 205 -14.02 -0.61 -11.10
N ILE A 206 -13.55 0.62 -10.85
CA ILE A 206 -12.24 0.84 -10.24
C ILE A 206 -12.45 1.51 -8.87
N TYR A 207 -11.96 0.84 -7.82
CA TYR A 207 -12.07 1.27 -6.44
C TYR A 207 -10.72 1.74 -5.90
N ILE A 208 -10.64 3.00 -5.53
CA ILE A 208 -9.36 3.66 -5.25
C ILE A 208 -9.15 3.78 -3.74
N PHE A 209 -8.06 3.17 -3.26
CA PHE A 209 -7.63 3.16 -1.87
C PHE A 209 -6.36 4.01 -1.72
N SER A 210 -6.45 5.10 -0.97
CA SER A 210 -5.33 5.99 -0.73
C SER A 210 -4.53 5.56 0.50
N VAL A 211 -3.21 5.41 0.32
CA VAL A 211 -2.23 4.95 1.31
C VAL A 211 -1.06 5.93 1.46
N HIS A 212 -0.33 5.85 2.58
CA HIS A 212 0.90 6.64 2.81
C HIS A 212 0.73 8.17 2.77
N ASN A 213 -0.39 8.70 3.26
CA ASN A 213 -0.75 10.11 3.09
C ASN A 213 -0.05 11.13 4.01
N THR A 214 0.92 10.71 4.83
CA THR A 214 1.56 11.61 5.81
C THR A 214 2.31 12.72 5.10
N GLY A 215 2.03 14.00 5.40
CA GLY A 215 2.69 15.17 4.79
C GLY A 215 2.40 15.38 3.30
N ILE A 216 1.31 14.82 2.77
CA ILE A 216 0.73 15.30 1.51
C ILE A 216 0.15 16.70 1.77
N GLU A 217 0.40 17.64 0.87
CA GLU A 217 -0.10 19.01 1.00
C GLU A 217 -1.62 19.06 0.88
N ARG A 218 -2.22 20.14 1.38
CA ARG A 218 -3.67 20.31 1.46
C ARG A 218 -4.39 20.08 0.13
N GLU A 219 -3.91 20.66 -0.96
CA GLU A 219 -4.49 20.49 -2.31
C GLU A 219 -4.49 19.00 -2.73
N GLY A 220 -3.39 18.31 -2.49
CA GLY A 220 -3.29 16.87 -2.74
C GLY A 220 -4.27 16.07 -1.88
N CYS A 221 -4.45 16.46 -0.62
CA CYS A 221 -5.44 15.83 0.26
C CYS A 221 -6.88 16.03 -0.24
N GLU A 222 -7.20 17.22 -0.76
CA GLU A 222 -8.52 17.52 -1.34
C GLU A 222 -8.79 16.66 -2.59
N LYS A 223 -7.80 16.51 -3.48
CA LYS A 223 -7.88 15.58 -4.62
C LYS A 223 -8.13 14.14 -4.16
N LEU A 224 -7.50 13.70 -3.08
CA LEU A 224 -7.74 12.35 -2.56
C LEU A 224 -9.20 12.16 -2.14
N PHE A 225 -9.82 13.14 -1.46
CA PHE A 225 -11.24 13.07 -1.10
C PHE A 225 -12.19 13.21 -2.29
N GLU A 226 -11.77 13.89 -3.35
CA GLU A 226 -12.54 14.01 -4.58
C GLU A 226 -12.56 12.71 -5.39
N TYR A 227 -11.42 12.02 -5.49
CA TYR A 227 -11.26 10.89 -6.43
C TYR A 227 -11.24 9.51 -5.77
N CYS A 228 -10.86 9.39 -4.49
CA CYS A 228 -10.71 8.08 -3.83
C CYS A 228 -12.00 7.60 -3.18
N ASP A 229 -12.09 6.29 -2.95
CA ASP A 229 -13.20 5.67 -2.21
C ASP A 229 -12.87 5.55 -0.72
N VAL A 230 -11.65 5.10 -0.41
CA VAL A 230 -11.18 4.84 0.95
C VAL A 230 -9.81 5.48 1.17
N ILE A 231 -9.63 6.19 2.29
CA ILE A 231 -8.44 7.02 2.53
C ILE A 231 -7.95 6.78 3.95
N THR A 232 -6.70 6.34 4.13
CA THR A 232 -6.09 6.27 5.47
C THR A 232 -5.44 7.60 5.86
N ALA A 233 -5.58 8.01 7.12
CA ALA A 233 -5.06 9.29 7.59
C ALA A 233 -3.55 9.28 7.89
N CYS A 234 -3.00 8.15 8.31
CA CYS A 234 -1.64 8.07 8.89
C CYS A 234 -1.37 9.24 9.87
N ALA A 235 -0.25 9.95 9.73
CA ALA A 235 0.07 11.15 10.50
C ALA A 235 -0.28 12.44 9.74
N SER A 236 -1.06 12.37 8.65
CA SER A 236 -1.48 13.55 7.90
C SER A 236 -2.38 14.44 8.74
N LYS A 237 -1.99 15.70 8.93
CA LYS A 237 -2.86 16.70 9.55
C LYS A 237 -4.07 17.02 8.67
N ASP A 238 -3.86 17.22 7.38
CA ASP A 238 -4.89 17.73 6.48
C ASP A 238 -5.91 16.67 6.08
N ILE A 239 -5.52 15.40 5.90
CA ILE A 239 -6.49 14.31 5.69
C ILE A 239 -7.43 14.17 6.89
N ARG A 240 -6.92 14.34 8.11
CA ARG A 240 -7.73 14.27 9.33
C ARG A 240 -8.73 15.42 9.40
N ASP A 241 -8.27 16.64 9.10
CA ASP A 241 -9.14 17.82 9.08
C ASP A 241 -10.25 17.72 8.02
N ILE A 242 -9.92 17.31 6.80
CA ILE A 242 -10.92 17.13 5.72
C ILE A 242 -11.87 15.98 6.08
N GLY A 243 -11.32 14.82 6.44
CA GLY A 243 -12.09 13.61 6.68
C GLY A 243 -13.08 13.75 7.83
N ASP A 244 -12.68 14.41 8.92
CA ASP A 244 -13.57 14.64 10.07
C ASP A 244 -14.76 15.56 9.73
N LYS A 245 -14.64 16.39 8.69
CA LYS A 245 -15.70 17.31 8.23
C LYS A 245 -16.57 16.73 7.11
N THR A 246 -15.98 15.93 6.23
CA THR A 246 -16.58 15.61 4.93
C THR A 246 -16.79 14.12 4.67
N SER A 247 -16.14 13.23 5.41
CA SER A 247 -16.25 11.79 5.16
C SER A 247 -17.64 11.25 5.48
N ILE A 248 -18.08 10.26 4.71
CA ILE A 248 -19.35 9.55 4.94
C ILE A 248 -19.23 8.62 6.15
N LYS A 249 -18.04 8.03 6.35
CA LYS A 249 -17.75 7.17 7.49
C LYS A 249 -16.28 7.32 7.91
N LYS A 250 -16.06 7.33 9.21
CA LYS A 250 -14.76 7.24 9.86
C LYS A 250 -14.67 5.95 10.68
N VAL A 251 -13.58 5.23 10.54
CA VAL A 251 -13.25 4.05 11.36
C VAL A 251 -11.83 4.15 11.90
N GLY A 252 -11.62 3.61 13.10
CA GLY A 252 -10.34 3.72 13.79
C GLY A 252 -10.12 5.08 14.47
N GLU A 253 -9.55 5.05 15.68
CA GLU A 253 -9.36 6.24 16.50
C GLU A 253 -7.93 6.79 16.37
N SER A 254 -6.91 5.95 16.61
CA SER A 254 -5.50 6.34 16.54
C SER A 254 -5.03 6.69 15.13
N ILE A 255 -5.39 5.85 14.15
CA ILE A 255 -5.09 6.03 12.73
C ILE A 255 -6.42 5.85 12.00
N PRO A 256 -7.16 6.95 11.77
CA PRO A 256 -8.44 6.90 11.08
C PRO A 256 -8.31 6.41 9.64
N ILE A 257 -9.36 5.74 9.18
CA ILE A 257 -9.63 5.48 7.77
C ILE A 257 -10.99 6.07 7.46
N TYR A 258 -11.05 6.81 6.37
CA TYR A 258 -12.23 7.55 5.93
C TYR A 258 -12.79 6.90 4.67
N ALA A 259 -14.12 6.86 4.57
CA ALA A 259 -14.84 6.62 3.32
C ALA A 259 -15.25 7.97 2.72
N ALA A 260 -14.83 8.21 1.49
CA ALA A 260 -15.22 9.40 0.72
C ALA A 260 -16.43 9.12 -0.19
N THR A 261 -16.72 7.85 -0.49
CA THR A 261 -17.87 7.42 -1.31
C THR A 261 -18.73 6.39 -0.59
N ASP A 262 -19.97 6.19 -1.05
CA ASP A 262 -20.86 5.14 -0.52
C ASP A 262 -20.27 3.73 -0.72
N LYS A 263 -19.53 3.51 -1.80
CA LYS A 263 -18.79 2.25 -2.00
C LYS A 263 -17.66 2.11 -0.99
N GLY A 264 -16.92 3.18 -0.72
CA GLY A 264 -15.94 3.21 0.36
C GLY A 264 -16.56 2.87 1.71
N LYS A 265 -17.73 3.44 2.04
CA LYS A 265 -18.47 3.16 3.28
C LYS A 265 -18.81 1.68 3.37
N TYR A 266 -19.39 1.12 2.29
CA TYR A 266 -19.74 -0.29 2.20
C TYR A 266 -18.53 -1.20 2.45
N PHE A 267 -17.36 -0.91 1.85
CA PHE A 267 -16.15 -1.71 2.06
C PHE A 267 -15.67 -1.68 3.51
N LEU A 268 -15.68 -0.51 4.15
CA LEU A 268 -15.31 -0.40 5.56
C LEU A 268 -16.29 -1.17 6.45
N GLU A 269 -17.58 -1.19 6.13
CA GLU A 269 -18.60 -1.93 6.87
C GLU A 269 -18.46 -3.44 6.71
N LEU A 270 -18.12 -3.93 5.51
CA LEU A 270 -17.78 -5.34 5.30
C LEU A 270 -16.62 -5.76 6.19
N ARG A 271 -15.54 -4.97 6.22
CA ARG A 271 -14.39 -5.28 7.10
C ARG A 271 -14.77 -5.23 8.57
N LEU A 272 -15.60 -4.27 8.99
CA LEU A 272 -16.06 -4.20 10.38
C LEU A 272 -16.86 -5.43 10.77
N ASN A 273 -17.75 -5.91 9.89
CA ASN A 273 -18.56 -7.10 10.15
C ASN A 273 -17.69 -8.36 10.21
N ASP A 274 -16.71 -8.47 9.32
CA ASP A 274 -15.75 -9.58 9.25
C ASP A 274 -14.97 -9.77 10.57
N ILE A 275 -14.65 -8.67 11.26
CA ILE A 275 -13.92 -8.70 12.55
C ILE A 275 -14.82 -8.67 13.79
N GLY A 276 -16.15 -8.74 13.63
CA GLY A 276 -17.12 -8.69 14.74
C GLY A 276 -17.32 -7.30 15.35
N GLY A 277 -17.10 -6.24 14.57
CA GLY A 277 -17.33 -4.85 14.95
C GLY A 277 -16.11 -4.13 15.54
N MET A 278 -16.24 -2.81 15.72
CA MET A 278 -15.19 -1.99 16.34
C MET A 278 -15.20 -2.13 17.85
N LYS A 279 -14.04 -2.45 18.43
CA LYS A 279 -13.82 -2.34 19.88
C LYS A 279 -13.24 -0.94 20.19
N PRO A 280 -13.92 -0.12 21.01
CA PRO A 280 -13.41 1.21 21.36
C PRO A 280 -12.07 1.10 22.07
N LYS A 281 -11.13 2.01 21.80
CA LYS A 281 -9.87 2.06 22.56
C LYS A 281 -9.99 3.04 23.71
N LYS A 282 -9.44 2.64 24.85
CA LYS A 282 -9.24 3.56 25.97
C LYS A 282 -8.07 4.50 25.64
N ASN A 283 -8.33 5.81 25.63
CA ASN A 283 -7.34 6.87 25.42
C ASN A 283 -6.49 6.70 24.12
N PRO A 284 -7.12 6.77 22.93
CA PRO A 284 -6.40 6.62 21.68
C PRO A 284 -5.38 7.74 21.50
N LYS A 285 -4.10 7.36 21.44
CA LYS A 285 -3.02 8.28 21.04
C LYS A 285 -2.99 8.39 19.51
N SER A 286 -2.77 9.61 19.01
CA SER A 286 -2.46 9.89 17.59
C SER A 286 -0.96 9.88 17.35
N PRO A 287 -0.51 9.71 16.09
CA PRO A 287 0.87 10.02 15.72
C PRO A 287 1.26 11.45 16.09
N LYS A 288 2.56 11.71 16.33
CA LYS A 288 3.06 13.04 16.69
C LYS A 288 4.42 13.34 16.05
N PRO A 289 4.64 14.55 15.50
CA PRO A 289 3.60 15.51 15.12
C PRO A 289 2.65 14.94 14.06
N LEU A 290 1.48 15.57 13.93
CA LEU A 290 0.68 15.47 12.70
C LEU A 290 1.23 16.52 11.73
N ILE A 291 1.51 16.10 10.50
CA ILE A 291 2.20 16.92 9.48
C ILE A 291 1.53 16.82 8.12
#